data_AF-A0A3M1WD81-F1
#
_entry.id   AF-A0A3M1WD81-F1
#
_cell.length_a   1.000
_cell.length_b   1.000
_cell.length_c   1.000
_cell.angle_alpha   90.00
_cell.angle_beta   90.00
_cell.angle_gamma   90.00
#
_symmetry.space_group_name_H-M   'P 1'
#
loop_
_entity.id
_entity.type
_entity.pdbx_description
1 polymer ?
#
loop_
_entity_poly.entity_id
_entity_poly.type
_entity_poly.pdbx_seq_one_letter_code
_entity_poly.pdbx_strand_id
1 'polypeptide(L)'
;MGKKYKNSPIVEAVCEFRLTTDTPWDPTIPGLFYERVKDTFPHREQRLVQEVGVTEDRQGIQHQLRLSDRLLLFTEDKKMLFQLGRHLLVVNSLKPYPTWQRFKPRIEMAWKGLQDVLEIKGLERIGLRYINQIELPVQRVELAEYFEFYPFVGPSLPQEMAGFIAGVEFTYAEGRDRCRIQLTPTPSSEDDKRAIMLDIDYFLAQPRAVEAADALDWVEKAHDQIEVIFEGCITDRLRGIFGEVK
;
A
#
# COMPACT_ATOMS: atom_id res chain seq x y z
N MET A 1 11.30 -15.76 3.95
CA MET A 1 11.70 -15.61 2.54
C MET A 1 10.52 -16.01 1.69
N GLY A 2 9.74 -15.04 1.23
CA GLY A 2 8.65 -15.29 0.30
C GLY A 2 9.13 -15.75 -1.06
N LYS A 3 8.19 -16.32 -1.81
CA LYS A 3 8.41 -16.81 -3.17
C LYS A 3 8.70 -15.64 -4.11
N LYS A 4 9.67 -15.82 -5.00
CA LYS A 4 9.98 -14.81 -6.03
C LYS A 4 9.28 -15.15 -7.33
N TYR A 5 8.52 -14.22 -7.85
CA TYR A 5 7.83 -14.38 -9.14
C TYR A 5 8.53 -13.59 -10.24
N LYS A 6 8.69 -14.21 -11.42
CA LYS A 6 9.24 -13.55 -12.61
C LYS A 6 8.30 -12.44 -13.09
N ASN A 7 7.00 -12.68 -13.05
CA ASN A 7 5.95 -11.76 -13.43
C ASN A 7 5.18 -11.35 -12.17
N SER A 8 5.78 -10.46 -11.36
CA SER A 8 5.09 -9.94 -10.16
C SER A 8 3.79 -9.23 -10.55
N PRO A 9 2.65 -9.55 -9.93
CA PRO A 9 1.37 -8.89 -10.19
C PRO A 9 1.27 -7.51 -9.51
N ILE A 10 2.23 -7.14 -8.66
CA ILE A 10 2.24 -5.86 -7.95
C ILE A 10 2.33 -4.71 -8.96
N VAL A 11 1.26 -3.92 -9.06
CA VAL A 11 1.23 -2.70 -9.88
C VAL A 11 1.70 -1.49 -9.10
N GLU A 12 1.47 -1.50 -7.78
CA GLU A 12 1.90 -0.46 -6.87
C GLU A 12 2.14 -1.02 -5.47
N ALA A 13 3.26 -0.64 -4.88
CA ALA A 13 3.57 -0.84 -3.48
C ALA A 13 3.66 0.51 -2.77
N VAL A 14 2.99 0.64 -1.62
CA VAL A 14 2.90 1.90 -0.88
C VAL A 14 3.29 1.67 0.58
N CYS A 15 4.28 2.40 1.06
CA CYS A 15 4.58 2.52 2.48
C CYS A 15 4.20 3.91 2.96
N GLU A 16 3.31 4.00 3.95
CA GLU A 16 2.77 5.25 4.48
C GLU A 16 3.15 5.40 5.96
N PHE A 17 3.63 6.58 6.33
CA PHE A 17 3.79 7.00 7.71
C PHE A 17 2.94 8.25 7.95
N ARG A 18 2.03 8.18 8.91
CA ARG A 18 1.30 9.34 9.43
C ARG A 18 1.83 9.65 10.81
N LEU A 19 2.28 10.89 10.99
CA LEU A 19 2.82 11.38 12.25
C LEU A 19 1.68 11.91 13.11
N THR A 20 1.87 11.88 14.43
CA THR A 20 0.92 12.51 15.35
C THR A 20 0.93 14.03 15.18
N THR A 21 -0.20 14.69 15.45
CA THR A 21 -0.40 16.12 15.21
C THR A 21 0.45 17.04 16.12
N ASP A 22 0.97 16.51 17.23
CA ASP A 22 1.93 17.16 18.13
C ASP A 22 3.37 17.09 17.64
N THR A 23 3.65 16.39 16.53
CA THR A 23 4.94 16.49 15.83
C THR A 23 5.11 17.91 15.26
N PRO A 24 6.13 18.69 15.67
CA PRO A 24 6.27 20.08 15.25
C PRO A 24 6.46 20.19 13.74
N TRP A 25 5.52 20.81 13.02
CA TRP A 25 5.60 20.91 11.55
C TRP A 25 5.62 22.36 11.10
N ASP A 26 6.69 22.76 10.42
CA ASP A 26 6.80 24.07 9.79
C ASP A 26 6.86 23.99 8.24
N PRO A 27 6.55 25.08 7.52
CA PRO A 27 6.50 25.08 6.05
C PRO A 27 7.83 24.85 5.33
N THR A 28 8.98 24.89 6.02
CA THR A 28 10.30 24.66 5.43
C THR A 28 10.66 23.18 5.33
N ILE A 29 10.01 22.33 6.13
CA ILE A 29 10.24 20.87 6.19
C ILE A 29 10.26 20.20 4.81
N PRO A 30 9.33 20.48 3.87
CA PRO A 30 9.38 19.85 2.55
C PRO A 30 10.63 20.21 1.73
N GLY A 31 11.12 21.45 1.85
CA GLY A 31 12.36 21.87 1.19
C GLY A 31 13.57 21.19 1.80
N LEU A 32 13.67 21.15 3.14
CA LEU A 32 14.75 20.48 3.86
C LEU A 32 14.78 18.97 3.56
N PHE A 33 13.61 18.33 3.54
CA PHE A 33 13.48 16.93 3.18
C PHE A 33 13.96 16.67 1.74
N TYR A 34 13.54 17.49 0.78
CA TYR A 34 14.00 17.37 -0.61
C TYR A 34 15.52 17.42 -0.73
N GLU A 35 16.18 18.35 -0.01
CA GLU A 35 17.64 18.44 -0.01
C GLU A 35 18.34 17.15 0.46
N ARG A 36 17.69 16.34 1.32
CA ARG A 36 18.22 15.04 1.79
C ARG A 36 18.11 13.92 0.76
N VAL A 37 17.17 14.01 -0.19
CA VAL A 37 16.82 12.89 -1.09
C VAL A 37 16.97 13.20 -2.57
N LYS A 38 17.22 14.47 -2.95
CA LYS A 38 17.27 14.95 -4.34
C LYS A 38 18.27 14.22 -5.24
N ASP A 39 19.35 13.69 -4.68
CA ASP A 39 20.34 12.94 -5.46
C ASP A 39 19.76 11.64 -6.03
N THR A 40 18.70 11.09 -5.42
CA THR A 40 17.98 9.90 -5.88
C THR A 40 16.61 10.25 -6.47
N PHE A 41 15.93 11.25 -5.93
CA PHE A 41 14.60 11.70 -6.37
C PHE A 41 14.64 13.16 -6.86
N PRO A 42 15.28 13.43 -8.02
CA PRO A 42 15.59 14.79 -8.47
C PRO A 42 14.38 15.56 -9.00
N HIS A 43 13.30 14.87 -9.40
CA HIS A 43 12.16 15.50 -10.04
C HIS A 43 11.11 15.88 -9.00
N ARG A 44 10.84 17.18 -8.87
CA ARG A 44 9.94 17.74 -7.87
C ARG A 44 8.66 18.28 -8.50
N GLU A 45 7.51 17.84 -8.01
CA GLU A 45 6.19 18.34 -8.39
C GLU A 45 5.41 18.74 -7.13
N GLN A 46 4.64 19.83 -7.18
CA GLN A 46 3.68 20.19 -6.13
C GLN A 46 2.28 19.88 -6.62
N ARG A 47 1.48 19.20 -5.79
CA ARG A 47 0.12 18.79 -6.14
C ARG A 47 -0.84 19.13 -5.01
N LEU A 48 -1.93 19.80 -5.37
CA LEU A 48 -3.08 19.98 -4.48
C LEU A 48 -3.88 18.67 -4.46
N VAL A 49 -4.01 18.06 -3.28
CA VAL A 49 -4.76 16.82 -3.09
C VAL A 49 -5.95 17.07 -2.18
N GLN A 50 -7.12 16.61 -2.61
CA GLN A 50 -8.34 16.65 -1.81
C GLN A 50 -8.34 15.47 -0.83
N GLU A 51 -8.27 15.77 0.45
CA GLU A 51 -8.30 14.79 1.53
C GLU A 51 -9.67 14.83 2.21
N VAL A 52 -10.20 13.64 2.53
CA VAL A 52 -11.39 13.52 3.38
C VAL A 52 -10.90 13.46 4.83
N GLY A 53 -10.99 14.59 5.52
CA GLY A 53 -10.78 14.65 6.96
C GLY A 53 -12.02 14.15 7.70
N VAL A 54 -11.81 13.31 8.70
CA VAL A 54 -12.87 12.91 9.64
C VAL A 54 -12.62 13.66 10.94
N THR A 55 -13.55 14.54 11.32
CA THR A 55 -13.52 15.23 12.62
C THR A 55 -14.71 14.75 13.41
N GLU A 56 -14.44 14.22 14.61
CA GLU A 56 -15.47 13.89 15.58
C GLU A 56 -15.73 15.12 16.46
N ASP A 57 -16.96 15.64 16.42
CA ASP A 57 -17.44 16.67 17.34
C ASP A 57 -18.60 16.12 18.18
N ARG A 58 -19.00 16.84 19.25
CA ARG A 58 -20.15 16.50 20.10
C ARG A 58 -21.48 16.31 19.34
N GLN A 59 -21.58 16.72 18.07
CA GLN A 59 -22.72 16.58 17.17
C GLN A 59 -22.59 15.40 16.18
N GLY A 60 -21.50 14.63 16.22
CA GLY A 60 -21.28 13.44 15.39
C GLY A 60 -20.05 13.53 14.49
N ILE A 61 -19.94 12.59 13.55
CA ILE A 61 -18.84 12.50 12.59
C ILE A 61 -19.08 13.49 11.45
N GLN A 62 -18.24 14.52 11.34
CA GLN A 62 -18.24 15.43 10.19
C GLN A 62 -17.11 15.07 9.22
N HIS A 63 -17.49 14.80 7.97
CA HIS A 63 -16.54 14.70 6.85
C HIS A 63 -16.25 16.11 6.32
N GLN A 64 -15.01 16.57 6.48
CA GLN A 64 -14.55 17.82 5.87
C GLN A 64 -13.62 17.50 4.70
N LEU A 65 -13.95 18.05 3.53
CA LEU A 65 -13.03 18.07 2.40
C LEU A 65 -11.96 19.13 2.66
N ARG A 66 -10.71 18.70 2.80
CA ARG A 66 -9.56 19.58 2.98
C ARG A 66 -8.68 19.52 1.75
N LEU A 67 -8.26 20.68 1.26
CA LEU A 67 -7.22 20.76 0.25
C LEU A 67 -5.88 20.76 0.98
N SER A 68 -4.99 19.86 0.58
CA SER A 68 -3.65 19.70 1.14
C SER A 68 -2.62 19.81 0.03
N ASP A 69 -1.56 20.57 0.28
CA ASP A 69 -0.41 20.58 -0.61
C ASP A 69 0.45 19.34 -0.34
N ARG A 70 0.72 18.57 -1.39
CA ARG A 70 1.67 17.46 -1.36
C ARG A 70 2.85 17.78 -2.27
N LEU A 71 4.05 17.58 -1.71
CA LEU A 71 5.28 17.55 -2.46
C LEU A 71 5.49 16.12 -2.98
N LEU A 72 5.58 15.96 -4.29
CA LEU A 72 5.89 14.68 -4.94
C LEU A 72 7.32 14.74 -5.48
N LEU A 73 8.14 13.76 -5.12
CA LEU A 73 9.53 13.63 -5.54
C LEU A 73 9.68 12.32 -6.31
N PHE A 74 10.14 12.35 -7.55
CA PHE A 74 10.22 11.17 -8.41
C PHE A 74 11.67 10.81 -8.71
N THR A 75 11.92 9.51 -8.88
CA THR A 75 13.12 9.02 -9.56
C THR A 75 13.15 9.46 -11.02
N GLU A 76 14.33 9.40 -11.65
CA GLU A 76 14.51 9.72 -13.08
C GLU A 76 13.56 8.95 -14.00
N ASP A 77 13.36 7.66 -13.74
CA ASP A 77 12.45 6.79 -14.51
C ASP A 77 10.97 6.93 -14.13
N LYS A 78 10.66 7.78 -13.15
CA LYS A 78 9.34 7.98 -12.53
C LYS A 78 8.68 6.67 -12.04
N LYS A 79 9.46 5.64 -11.74
CA LYS A 79 8.96 4.35 -11.21
C LYS A 79 8.84 4.31 -9.70
N MET A 80 9.46 5.24 -9.00
CA MET A 80 9.26 5.44 -7.57
C MET A 80 9.00 6.91 -7.28
N LEU A 81 8.24 7.15 -6.22
CA LEU A 81 8.06 8.50 -5.72
C LEU A 81 7.96 8.54 -4.20
N PHE A 82 8.40 9.65 -3.63
CA PHE A 82 8.06 10.06 -2.28
C PHE A 82 6.97 11.12 -2.35
N GLN A 83 6.00 11.03 -1.45
CA GLN A 83 5.01 12.08 -1.23
C GLN A 83 5.19 12.60 0.19
N LEU A 84 5.29 13.91 0.33
CA LEU A 84 5.35 14.58 1.62
C LEU A 84 4.20 15.56 1.72
N GLY A 85 3.35 15.37 2.72
CA GLY A 85 2.32 16.31 3.14
C GLY A 85 2.49 16.64 4.60
N ARG A 86 1.65 17.53 5.15
CA ARG A 86 1.69 17.85 6.57
C ARG A 86 1.46 16.58 7.41
N HIS A 87 2.45 16.21 8.22
CA HIS A 87 2.42 14.99 9.06
C HIS A 87 2.27 13.68 8.26
N LEU A 88 2.61 13.69 6.97
CA LEU A 88 2.45 12.53 6.09
C LEU A 88 3.70 12.31 5.24
N LEU A 89 4.21 11.09 5.26
CA LEU A 89 5.22 10.59 4.34
C LEU A 89 4.69 9.34 3.64
N VAL A 90 4.78 9.29 2.32
CA VAL A 90 4.41 8.13 1.51
C VAL A 90 5.56 7.78 0.59
N VAL A 91 5.85 6.49 0.46
CA VAL A 91 6.84 5.95 -0.46
C VAL A 91 6.13 4.97 -1.39
N ASN A 92 6.12 5.28 -2.69
CA ASN A 92 5.46 4.47 -3.70
C ASN A 92 6.50 3.83 -4.62
N SER A 93 6.27 2.56 -4.98
CA SER A 93 6.96 1.88 -6.09
C SER A 93 5.91 1.40 -7.08
N LEU A 94 5.99 1.88 -8.31
CA LEU A 94 5.06 1.58 -9.41
C LEU A 94 5.58 0.41 -10.26
N LYS A 95 4.70 -0.15 -11.11
CA LYS A 95 5.06 -1.20 -12.08
C LYS A 95 6.17 -0.72 -13.04
N PRO A 96 7.22 -1.54 -13.29
CA PRO A 96 7.44 -2.88 -12.73
C PRO A 96 7.97 -2.83 -11.29
N TYR A 97 7.33 -3.57 -10.38
CA TYR A 97 7.79 -3.67 -8.99
C TYR A 97 9.15 -4.39 -8.93
N PRO A 98 10.18 -3.79 -8.30
CA PRO A 98 11.56 -4.25 -8.46
C PRO A 98 11.97 -5.39 -7.53
N THR A 99 11.26 -5.62 -6.42
CA THR A 99 11.51 -6.53 -5.25
C THR A 99 11.57 -5.76 -3.92
N TRP A 100 11.30 -6.45 -2.81
CA TRP A 100 11.41 -5.89 -1.47
C TRP A 100 12.82 -5.39 -1.15
N GLN A 101 13.86 -6.14 -1.54
CA GLN A 101 15.26 -5.78 -1.29
C GLN A 101 15.67 -4.47 -1.98
N ARG A 102 14.95 -4.05 -3.02
CA ARG A 102 15.15 -2.75 -3.70
C ARG A 102 14.20 -1.67 -3.21
N PHE A 103 13.02 -2.04 -2.73
CA PHE A 103 12.03 -1.09 -2.22
C PHE A 103 12.31 -0.66 -0.78
N LYS A 104 12.65 -1.59 0.12
CA LYS A 104 12.97 -1.33 1.53
C LYS A 104 14.04 -0.24 1.71
N PRO A 105 15.20 -0.25 1.00
CA PRO A 105 16.18 0.83 1.15
C PRO A 105 15.65 2.22 0.80
N ARG A 106 14.63 2.32 -0.06
CA ARG A 106 13.98 3.60 -0.40
C ARG A 106 13.05 4.08 0.70
N ILE A 107 12.34 3.15 1.35
CA ILE A 107 11.55 3.43 2.56
C ILE A 107 12.48 3.93 3.67
N GLU A 108 13.60 3.23 3.91
CA GLU A 108 14.59 3.63 4.92
C GLU A 108 15.18 5.01 4.64
N MET A 109 15.53 5.29 3.37
CA MET A 109 16.03 6.60 2.94
C MET A 109 15.03 7.71 3.21
N ALA A 110 13.75 7.51 2.87
CA ALA A 110 12.69 8.48 3.12
C ALA A 110 12.47 8.70 4.62
N TRP A 111 12.41 7.62 5.40
CA TRP A 111 12.18 7.70 6.84
C TRP A 111 13.31 8.42 7.56
N LYS A 112 14.57 8.04 7.29
CA LYS A 112 15.75 8.70 7.88
C LYS A 112 15.88 10.15 7.41
N GLY A 113 15.65 10.42 6.13
CA GLY A 113 15.67 11.79 5.61
C GLY A 113 14.64 12.70 6.26
N LEU A 114 13.50 12.15 6.69
CA LEU A 114 12.51 12.89 7.47
C LEU A 114 12.95 13.08 8.93
N GLN A 115 13.47 12.03 9.57
CA GLN A 115 14.00 12.11 10.95
C GLN A 115 15.15 13.13 11.08
N ASP A 116 15.96 13.31 10.03
CA ASP A 116 17.06 14.28 10.00
C ASP A 116 16.60 15.75 9.99
N VAL A 117 15.34 16.01 9.64
CA VAL A 117 14.79 17.38 9.53
C VAL A 117 13.65 17.64 10.50
N LEU A 118 13.16 16.59 11.17
CA LEU A 118 11.94 16.62 11.98
C LEU A 118 12.08 15.73 13.21
N GLU A 119 11.82 16.30 14.39
CA GLU A 119 11.71 15.51 15.62
C GLU A 119 10.32 14.84 15.70
N ILE A 120 10.25 13.58 15.27
CA ILE A 120 9.00 12.82 15.24
C ILE A 120 8.56 12.45 16.67
N LYS A 121 7.40 12.97 17.11
CA LYS A 121 6.88 12.75 18.47
C LYS A 121 6.05 11.47 18.62
N GLY A 122 5.55 10.94 17.52
CA GLY A 122 4.76 9.73 17.51
C GLY A 122 4.21 9.40 16.13
N LEU A 123 3.72 8.18 16.00
CA LEU A 123 3.11 7.65 14.78
C LEU A 123 1.62 7.45 15.01
N GLU A 124 0.81 8.11 14.19
CA GLU A 124 -0.64 7.91 14.14
C GLU A 124 -0.98 6.63 13.39
N ARG A 125 -0.23 6.35 12.30
CA ARG A 125 -0.38 5.16 11.46
C ARG A 125 0.95 4.86 10.77
N ILE A 126 1.24 3.58 10.62
CA ILE A 126 2.19 3.04 9.65
C ILE A 126 1.39 2.07 8.78
N GLY A 127 1.55 2.11 7.47
CA GLY A 127 0.87 1.21 6.55
C GLY A 127 1.81 0.71 5.46
N LEU A 128 1.73 -0.58 5.14
CA LEU A 128 2.36 -1.17 3.97
C LEU A 128 1.26 -1.85 3.15
N ARG A 129 1.12 -1.40 1.90
CA ARG A 129 0.07 -1.84 1.00
C ARG A 129 0.64 -2.33 -0.31
N TYR A 130 0.18 -3.50 -0.77
CA TYR A 130 0.44 -4.01 -2.12
C TYR A 130 -0.85 -4.11 -2.90
N ILE A 131 -0.88 -3.39 -4.02
CA ILE A 131 -1.97 -3.44 -4.99
C ILE A 131 -1.50 -4.35 -6.12
N ASN A 132 -2.14 -5.52 -6.23
CA ASN A 132 -1.84 -6.52 -7.22
C ASN A 132 -2.92 -6.48 -8.31
N GLN A 133 -2.51 -6.37 -9.57
CA GLN A 133 -3.40 -6.55 -10.71
C GLN A 133 -3.04 -7.86 -11.41
N ILE A 134 -4.00 -8.78 -11.39
CA ILE A 134 -3.82 -10.14 -11.88
C ILE A 134 -4.61 -10.28 -13.17
N GLU A 135 -3.90 -10.45 -14.27
CA GLU A 135 -4.48 -10.75 -15.58
C GLU A 135 -4.64 -12.26 -15.75
N LEU A 136 -5.87 -12.70 -15.99
CA LEU A 136 -6.20 -14.09 -16.26
C LEU A 136 -6.41 -14.31 -17.76
N PRO A 137 -5.96 -15.46 -18.30
CA PRO A 137 -5.88 -15.70 -19.74
C PRO A 137 -7.25 -15.96 -20.41
N VAL A 138 -8.35 -15.96 -19.66
CA VAL A 138 -9.70 -16.24 -20.17
C VAL A 138 -10.72 -15.27 -19.55
N GLN A 139 -11.75 -14.87 -20.28
CA GLN A 139 -12.82 -14.00 -19.76
C GLN A 139 -13.71 -14.73 -18.73
N ARG A 140 -14.09 -15.98 -19.02
CA ARG A 140 -14.87 -16.84 -18.12
C ARG A 140 -13.90 -17.60 -17.22
N VAL A 141 -13.83 -17.15 -15.98
CA VAL A 141 -12.92 -17.68 -14.95
C VAL A 141 -13.76 -18.23 -13.83
N GLU A 142 -13.55 -19.51 -13.50
CA GLU A 142 -13.93 -20.06 -12.22
C GLU A 142 -12.93 -19.55 -11.17
N LEU A 143 -13.35 -18.60 -10.32
CA LEU A 143 -12.44 -17.93 -9.37
C LEU A 143 -11.70 -18.92 -8.46
N ALA A 144 -12.38 -19.99 -8.06
CA ALA A 144 -11.85 -21.06 -7.22
C ALA A 144 -10.64 -21.79 -7.84
N GLU A 145 -10.44 -21.70 -9.16
CA GLU A 145 -9.25 -22.28 -9.80
C GLU A 145 -7.97 -21.44 -9.55
N TYR A 146 -8.12 -20.15 -9.24
CA TYR A 146 -7.01 -19.19 -9.16
C TYR A 146 -6.84 -18.56 -7.77
N PHE A 147 -7.93 -18.44 -7.01
CA PHE A 147 -7.95 -17.81 -5.71
C PHE A 147 -8.50 -18.74 -4.63
N GLU A 148 -7.90 -18.66 -3.45
CA GLU A 148 -8.41 -19.25 -2.20
C GLU A 148 -9.26 -18.24 -1.42
N PHE A 149 -9.12 -16.94 -1.72
CA PHE A 149 -9.95 -15.87 -1.18
C PHE A 149 -10.87 -15.32 -2.27
N TYR A 150 -12.14 -15.73 -2.26
CA TYR A 150 -13.16 -15.31 -3.24
C TYR A 150 -14.56 -15.39 -2.63
N PRO A 151 -15.57 -14.68 -3.17
CA PRO A 151 -16.93 -14.78 -2.65
C PRO A 151 -17.53 -16.15 -2.99
N PHE A 152 -18.02 -16.85 -1.97
CA PHE A 152 -18.89 -18.01 -2.18
C PHE A 152 -20.31 -17.55 -2.51
N VAL A 153 -20.84 -18.04 -3.63
CA VAL A 153 -22.21 -17.78 -4.08
C VAL A 153 -22.98 -19.09 -4.08
N GLY A 154 -24.09 -19.15 -3.33
CA GLY A 154 -24.89 -20.37 -3.23
C GLY A 154 -25.47 -20.83 -4.57
N PRO A 155 -25.74 -22.14 -4.76
CA PRO A 155 -26.11 -22.72 -6.05
C PRO A 155 -27.45 -22.22 -6.60
N SER A 156 -28.31 -21.63 -5.78
CA SER A 156 -29.61 -21.07 -6.19
C SER A 156 -29.52 -19.68 -6.82
N LEU A 157 -28.35 -19.05 -6.82
CA LEU A 157 -28.12 -17.74 -7.44
C LEU A 157 -27.49 -17.87 -8.84
N PRO A 158 -27.53 -16.82 -9.67
CA PRO A 158 -26.76 -16.80 -10.92
C PRO A 158 -25.27 -17.00 -10.65
N GLN A 159 -24.66 -18.00 -11.29
CA GLN A 159 -23.25 -18.36 -11.09
C GLN A 159 -22.30 -17.46 -11.90
N GLU A 160 -22.77 -16.88 -13.00
CA GLU A 160 -22.00 -15.91 -13.79
C GLU A 160 -22.05 -14.52 -13.12
N MET A 161 -21.02 -14.20 -12.31
CA MET A 161 -20.90 -12.91 -11.64
C MET A 161 -20.36 -11.82 -12.59
N ALA A 162 -21.17 -10.81 -12.87
CA ALA A 162 -20.75 -9.60 -13.60
C ALA A 162 -19.76 -8.74 -12.81
N GLY A 163 -19.86 -8.73 -11.48
CA GLY A 163 -18.98 -7.99 -10.58
C GLY A 163 -19.13 -8.46 -9.15
N PHE A 164 -18.11 -8.20 -8.31
CA PHE A 164 -18.14 -8.51 -6.88
C PHE A 164 -17.13 -7.64 -6.12
N ILE A 165 -17.32 -7.55 -4.79
CA ILE A 165 -16.32 -7.04 -3.86
C ILE A 165 -16.27 -8.04 -2.71
N ALA A 166 -15.12 -8.68 -2.50
CA ALA A 166 -14.87 -9.54 -1.35
C ALA A 166 -13.79 -8.89 -0.48
N GLY A 167 -14.09 -8.66 0.79
CA GLY A 167 -13.18 -7.98 1.70
C GLY A 167 -13.22 -8.59 3.10
N VAL A 168 -12.06 -8.66 3.75
CA VAL A 168 -11.90 -9.13 5.12
C VAL A 168 -10.81 -8.33 5.81
N GLU A 169 -10.94 -8.15 7.12
CA GLU A 169 -9.93 -7.52 7.96
C GLU A 169 -9.51 -8.49 9.06
N PHE A 170 -8.21 -8.78 9.10
CA PHE A 170 -7.58 -9.65 10.09
C PHE A 170 -6.88 -8.82 11.14
N THR A 171 -6.84 -9.35 12.36
CA THR A 171 -6.14 -8.74 13.49
C THR A 171 -4.81 -9.43 13.74
N TYR A 172 -3.77 -8.64 14.00
CA TYR A 172 -2.41 -9.11 14.31
C TYR A 172 -1.88 -8.42 15.57
N ALA A 173 -0.80 -8.98 16.13
CA ALA A 173 -0.09 -8.42 17.29
C ALA A 173 -1.07 -8.01 18.43
N GLU A 174 -1.92 -8.94 18.84
CA GLU A 174 -2.89 -8.74 19.94
C GLU A 174 -3.84 -7.53 19.75
N GLY A 175 -4.17 -7.17 18.52
CA GLY A 175 -5.06 -6.03 18.25
C GLY A 175 -4.34 -4.75 17.88
N ARG A 176 -3.00 -4.71 17.95
CA ARG A 176 -2.20 -3.54 17.59
C ARG A 176 -2.24 -3.26 16.09
N ASP A 177 -2.09 -4.31 15.30
CA ASP A 177 -1.97 -4.24 13.85
C ASP A 177 -3.20 -4.87 13.19
N ARG A 178 -3.53 -4.43 11.98
CA ARG A 178 -4.60 -5.00 11.16
C ARG A 178 -4.11 -5.21 9.75
N CYS A 179 -4.67 -6.22 9.08
CA CYS A 179 -4.48 -6.40 7.65
C CYS A 179 -5.83 -6.49 6.96
N ARG A 180 -6.07 -5.58 6.02
CA ARG A 180 -7.25 -5.61 5.16
C ARG A 180 -6.87 -6.22 3.82
N ILE A 181 -7.69 -7.17 3.38
CA ILE A 181 -7.60 -7.76 2.04
C ILE A 181 -8.88 -7.40 1.29
N GLN A 182 -8.76 -7.03 0.02
CA GLN A 182 -9.90 -6.82 -0.86
C GLN A 182 -9.63 -7.43 -2.25
N LEU A 183 -10.59 -8.20 -2.74
CA LEU A 183 -10.60 -8.76 -4.09
C LEU A 183 -11.75 -8.15 -4.89
N THR A 184 -11.42 -7.53 -6.02
CA THR A 184 -12.39 -6.85 -6.90
C THR A 184 -12.03 -7.02 -8.37
N PRO A 185 -12.98 -7.33 -9.27
CA PRO A 185 -12.76 -7.23 -10.71
C PRO A 185 -12.41 -5.80 -11.11
N THR A 186 -11.51 -5.64 -12.07
CA THR A 186 -11.19 -4.35 -12.69
C THR A 186 -11.35 -4.48 -14.21
N PRO A 187 -11.69 -3.39 -14.93
CA PRO A 187 -11.67 -3.41 -16.38
C PRO A 187 -10.31 -3.87 -16.91
N SER A 188 -10.33 -4.79 -17.88
CA SER A 188 -9.14 -5.18 -18.64
C SER A 188 -9.01 -4.26 -19.85
N SER A 189 -7.78 -3.91 -20.21
CA SER A 189 -7.49 -3.18 -21.46
C SER A 189 -7.51 -4.08 -22.69
N GLU A 190 -7.53 -5.40 -22.51
CA GLU A 190 -7.61 -6.39 -23.57
C GLU A 190 -8.95 -7.13 -23.49
N ASP A 191 -9.69 -7.15 -24.60
CA ASP A 191 -11.05 -7.69 -24.67
C ASP A 191 -11.13 -9.16 -24.22
N ASP A 192 -10.08 -9.97 -24.40
CA ASP A 192 -10.09 -11.41 -24.09
C ASP A 192 -9.59 -11.78 -22.69
N LYS A 193 -9.16 -10.80 -21.89
CA LYS A 193 -8.62 -11.04 -20.54
C LYS A 193 -9.55 -10.53 -19.46
N ARG A 194 -9.55 -11.22 -18.31
CA ARG A 194 -10.16 -10.74 -17.07
C ARG A 194 -9.08 -10.23 -16.14
N ALA A 195 -9.21 -8.99 -15.65
CA ALA A 195 -8.31 -8.43 -14.66
C ALA A 195 -9.00 -8.42 -13.28
N ILE A 196 -8.29 -8.88 -12.27
CA ILE A 196 -8.76 -8.88 -10.87
C ILE A 196 -7.71 -8.18 -10.03
N MET A 197 -8.16 -7.24 -9.22
CA MET A 197 -7.33 -6.53 -8.26
C MET A 197 -7.40 -7.23 -6.91
N LEU A 198 -6.23 -7.60 -6.38
CA LEU A 198 -6.03 -8.08 -5.02
C LEU A 198 -5.23 -7.02 -4.25
N ASP A 199 -5.91 -6.34 -3.34
CA ASP A 199 -5.36 -5.27 -2.52
C ASP A 199 -5.13 -5.77 -1.10
N ILE A 200 -3.91 -5.63 -0.59
CA ILE A 200 -3.53 -6.05 0.75
C ILE A 200 -2.91 -4.85 1.47
N ASP A 201 -3.58 -4.35 2.52
CA ASP A 201 -3.14 -3.21 3.34
C ASP A 201 -2.90 -3.67 4.77
N TYR A 202 -1.63 -3.82 5.17
CA TYR A 202 -1.22 -4.11 6.54
C TYR A 202 -0.86 -2.80 7.24
N PHE A 203 -1.47 -2.52 8.39
CA PHE A 203 -1.31 -1.23 9.05
C PHE A 203 -1.41 -1.28 10.57
N LEU A 204 -0.72 -0.32 11.20
CA LEU A 204 -0.85 -0.03 12.62
C LEU A 204 -2.24 0.57 12.87
N ALA A 205 -3.06 -0.10 13.68
CA ALA A 205 -4.42 0.32 14.00
C ALA A 205 -4.52 1.08 15.33
N GLN A 206 -3.50 0.97 16.18
CA GLN A 206 -3.42 1.68 17.46
C GLN A 206 -2.39 2.81 17.36
N PRO A 207 -2.82 4.09 17.37
CA PRO A 207 -1.90 5.22 17.39
C PRO A 207 -0.90 5.12 18.55
N ARG A 208 0.34 5.55 18.30
CA ARG A 208 1.46 5.55 19.26
C ARG A 208 1.87 4.17 19.81
N ALA A 209 1.31 3.07 19.32
CA ALA A 209 1.71 1.74 19.78
C ALA A 209 3.03 1.24 19.15
N VAL A 210 3.64 2.02 18.27
CA VAL A 210 4.97 1.81 17.70
C VAL A 210 5.75 3.11 17.80
N GLU A 211 6.92 3.05 18.42
CA GLU A 211 7.83 4.19 18.53
C GLU A 211 8.48 4.50 17.18
N ALA A 212 8.88 5.77 16.97
CA ALA A 212 9.50 6.19 15.72
C ALA A 212 10.81 5.44 15.40
N ALA A 213 11.53 4.99 16.44
CA ALA A 213 12.75 4.20 16.31
C ALA A 213 12.49 2.78 15.75
N ASP A 214 11.33 2.21 16.06
CA ASP A 214 10.95 0.83 15.70
C ASP A 214 10.16 0.76 14.38
N ALA A 215 9.91 1.91 13.75
CA ALA A 215 9.03 2.01 12.58
C ALA A 215 9.50 1.14 11.40
N LEU A 216 10.82 1.09 11.14
CA LEU A 216 11.38 0.29 10.06
C LEU A 216 11.32 -1.22 10.34
N ASP A 217 11.52 -1.63 11.60
CA ASP A 217 11.36 -3.02 12.02
C ASP A 217 9.91 -3.46 11.94
N TRP A 218 8.97 -2.56 12.24
CA TRP A 218 7.54 -2.80 12.01
C TRP A 218 7.24 -3.00 10.53
N VAL A 219 7.81 -2.17 9.64
CA VAL A 219 7.60 -2.29 8.19
C VAL A 219 8.14 -3.62 7.64
N GLU A 220 9.27 -4.11 8.14
CA GLU A 220 9.79 -5.43 7.77
C GLU A 220 8.82 -6.55 8.17
N LYS A 221 8.30 -6.52 9.40
CA LYS A 221 7.32 -7.51 9.87
C LYS A 221 6.03 -7.44 9.07
N ALA A 222 5.57 -6.24 8.72
CA ALA A 222 4.39 -6.05 7.87
C ALA A 222 4.61 -6.69 6.49
N HIS A 223 5.79 -6.52 5.89
CA HIS A 223 6.13 -7.17 4.62
C HIS A 223 6.03 -8.69 4.72
N ASP A 224 6.65 -9.30 5.74
CA ASP A 224 6.60 -10.76 5.93
C ASP A 224 5.15 -11.27 6.07
N GLN A 225 4.29 -10.55 6.80
CA GLN A 225 2.88 -10.92 6.93
C GLN A 225 2.11 -10.78 5.62
N ILE A 226 2.37 -9.71 4.85
CA ILE A 226 1.74 -9.54 3.54
C ILE A 226 2.14 -10.66 2.58
N GLU A 227 3.39 -11.12 2.59
CA GLU A 227 3.82 -12.26 1.76
C GLU A 227 3.03 -13.53 2.11
N VAL A 228 2.89 -13.84 3.41
CA VAL A 228 2.10 -15.01 3.87
C VAL A 228 0.64 -14.89 3.43
N ILE A 229 0.06 -13.71 3.58
CA ILE A 229 -1.34 -13.44 3.21
C ILE A 229 -1.54 -13.57 1.70
N PHE A 230 -0.67 -12.97 0.90
CA PHE A 230 -0.73 -13.05 -0.55
C PHE A 230 -0.69 -14.51 -1.03
N GLU A 231 0.21 -15.32 -0.47
CA GLU A 231 0.27 -16.76 -0.75
C GLU A 231 -0.99 -17.50 -0.31
N GLY A 232 -1.58 -17.12 0.82
CA GLY A 232 -2.85 -17.67 1.30
C GLY A 232 -4.06 -17.28 0.44
N CYS A 233 -3.95 -16.25 -0.41
CA CYS A 233 -5.03 -15.83 -1.31
C CYS A 233 -5.03 -16.54 -2.67
N ILE A 234 -3.94 -17.19 -3.06
CA ILE A 234 -3.73 -17.70 -4.42
C ILE A 234 -3.52 -19.21 -4.47
N THR A 235 -3.96 -19.84 -5.55
CA THR A 235 -3.74 -21.26 -5.83
C THR A 235 -2.41 -21.51 -6.57
N ASP A 236 -1.96 -22.76 -6.64
CA ASP A 236 -0.77 -23.14 -7.42
C ASP A 236 -0.90 -22.84 -8.92
N ARG A 237 -2.14 -22.89 -9.45
CA ARG A 237 -2.41 -22.53 -10.84
C ARG A 237 -2.06 -21.07 -11.10
N LEU A 238 -2.42 -20.18 -10.17
CA LEU A 238 -2.12 -18.76 -10.30
C LEU A 238 -0.62 -18.49 -10.09
N ARG A 239 0.06 -19.21 -9.19
CA ARG A 239 1.53 -19.19 -9.06
C ARG A 239 2.22 -19.54 -10.38
N GLY A 240 1.68 -20.51 -11.12
CA GLY A 240 2.16 -20.90 -12.44
C GLY A 240 2.15 -19.75 -13.46
N ILE A 241 1.14 -18.89 -13.43
CA ILE A 241 1.04 -17.70 -14.30
C ILE A 241 2.16 -16.70 -13.98
N PHE A 242 2.45 -16.50 -12.69
CA PHE A 242 3.48 -15.55 -12.25
C PHE A 242 4.91 -16.05 -12.53
N GLY A 243 5.10 -17.37 -12.68
CA GLY A 243 6.39 -17.99 -12.96
C GLY A 243 7.33 -17.91 -11.76
N GLU A 244 7.13 -18.82 -10.79
CA GLU A 244 7.99 -18.93 -9.60
C GLU A 244 9.45 -19.20 -10.00
N VAL A 245 10.36 -18.36 -9.50
CA VAL A 245 11.80 -18.48 -9.68
C VAL A 245 12.34 -19.34 -8.54
N LYS A 246 12.82 -20.54 -8.87
CA LYS A 246 13.50 -21.45 -7.94
C LYS A 246 14.90 -20.95 -7.60
#